data_AF-A0A1E5NDE9-F1
#
_entry.id   AF-A0A1E5NDE9-F1
#
_cell.length_a   1.000
_cell.length_b   1.000
_cell.length_c   1.000
_cell.angle_alpha   90.00
_cell.angle_beta   90.00
_cell.angle_gamma   90.00
#
_symmetry.space_group_name_H-M   'P 1'
#
loop_
_entity.id
_entity.type
_entity.pdbx_description
1 polymer ?
#
loop_
_entity_poly.entity_id
_entity_poly.type
_entity_poly.pdbx_seq_one_letter_code
_entity_poly.pdbx_strand_id
1 'polypeptide(L)'
;MVKEYNDYDINNILQTKKNIYLDCYPKLLDISVDDVIKDIDLDKYHFKSLEGENLSLYNELKNNFSISVHARLGDSHVMTEFKTIFNSDYSEYSNYLIKSINYFYNKFRDKSPKFFFFSDDMNWVNDNVISKLDKNISYKINKEKNPPHLDIYLISSAKHQIISLGGFGNLASLFNKNKDKIIIRPSDFQSLKNN
;
A
#
# COMPACT_ATOMS: atom_id res chain seq x y z
N MET A 1 -19.35 -31.25 -7.68
CA MET A 1 -18.45 -31.67 -6.59
C MET A 1 -17.06 -31.19 -6.96
N VAL A 2 -16.61 -30.06 -6.40
CA VAL A 2 -15.28 -29.52 -6.67
C VAL A 2 -14.29 -30.33 -5.84
N LYS A 3 -13.33 -30.99 -6.49
CA LYS A 3 -12.22 -31.65 -5.81
C LYS A 3 -11.10 -30.63 -5.67
N GLU A 4 -10.71 -30.33 -4.44
CA GLU A 4 -9.53 -29.53 -4.14
C GLU A 4 -8.27 -30.41 -4.20
N TYR A 5 -7.21 -29.91 -4.81
CA TYR A 5 -5.91 -30.57 -4.92
C TYR A 5 -4.84 -29.59 -4.43
N ASN A 6 -4.08 -29.98 -3.40
CA ASN A 6 -2.92 -29.23 -2.90
C ASN A 6 -1.63 -29.94 -3.36
N ASP A 7 -0.59 -29.17 -3.72
CA ASP A 7 0.76 -29.64 -4.07
C ASP A 7 0.85 -30.62 -5.27
N TYR A 8 -0.06 -30.52 -6.23
CA TYR A 8 -0.05 -31.35 -7.43
C TYR A 8 0.77 -30.73 -8.58
N ASP A 9 1.52 -31.56 -9.31
CA ASP A 9 2.11 -31.20 -10.59
C ASP A 9 1.01 -30.93 -11.61
N ILE A 10 0.73 -29.65 -11.85
CA ILE A 10 -0.33 -29.17 -12.73
C ILE A 10 -0.13 -29.64 -14.18
N ASN A 11 1.10 -29.98 -14.58
CA ASN A 11 1.41 -30.41 -15.96
C ASN A 11 0.64 -31.67 -16.35
N ASN A 12 0.50 -32.63 -15.44
CA ASN A 12 -0.23 -33.87 -15.71
C ASN A 12 -1.75 -33.63 -15.87
N ILE A 13 -2.30 -32.69 -15.09
CA ILE A 13 -3.72 -32.33 -15.18
C ILE A 13 -4.02 -31.64 -16.51
N LEU A 14 -3.15 -30.71 -16.93
CA LEU A 14 -3.24 -30.01 -18.22
C LEU A 14 -3.17 -30.97 -19.42
N GLN A 15 -2.39 -32.06 -19.31
CA GLN A 15 -2.26 -33.05 -20.38
C GLN A 15 -3.45 -34.01 -20.49
N THR A 16 -4.13 -34.30 -19.38
CA THR A 16 -5.13 -35.40 -19.32
C THR A 16 -6.58 -34.92 -19.31
N LYS A 17 -6.84 -33.63 -19.08
CA LYS A 17 -8.20 -33.08 -18.99
C LYS A 17 -8.43 -32.02 -20.06
N LYS A 18 -9.47 -32.19 -20.87
CA LYS A 18 -9.84 -31.27 -21.97
C LYS A 18 -10.53 -29.98 -21.50
N ASN A 19 -11.29 -30.04 -20.40
CA ASN A 19 -12.04 -28.90 -19.86
C ASN A 19 -11.65 -28.73 -18.39
N ILE A 20 -10.77 -27.75 -18.11
CA ILE A 20 -10.28 -27.45 -16.76
C ILE A 20 -10.67 -26.01 -16.46
N TYR A 21 -11.32 -25.80 -15.31
CA TYR A 21 -11.46 -24.49 -14.71
C TYR A 21 -10.40 -24.38 -13.61
N LEU A 22 -9.41 -23.53 -13.84
CA LEU A 22 -8.36 -23.24 -12.86
C LEU A 22 -8.78 -22.02 -12.06
N ASP A 23 -9.23 -22.25 -10.83
CA ASP A 23 -9.34 -21.20 -9.82
C ASP A 23 -8.06 -21.23 -8.99
N CYS A 24 -7.10 -20.41 -9.40
CA CYS A 24 -5.86 -20.22 -8.66
C CYS A 24 -5.90 -18.83 -8.02
N TYR A 25 -5.73 -18.80 -6.71
CA TYR A 25 -5.28 -17.60 -6.01
C TYR A 25 -3.78 -17.79 -5.81
N PRO A 26 -2.91 -17.41 -6.76
CA PRO A 26 -1.47 -17.60 -6.59
C PRO A 26 -1.10 -16.94 -5.27
N LYS A 27 -0.65 -17.74 -4.31
CA LYS A 27 -0.13 -17.16 -3.08
C LYS A 27 1.18 -16.51 -3.49
N LEU A 28 1.45 -15.31 -2.99
CA LEU A 28 2.75 -14.66 -3.20
C LEU A 28 3.96 -15.55 -2.80
N LEU A 29 3.71 -16.62 -2.05
CA LEU A 29 4.70 -17.65 -1.70
C LEU A 29 5.08 -18.58 -2.87
N ASP A 30 4.24 -18.70 -3.89
CA ASP A 30 4.47 -19.56 -5.06
C ASP A 30 5.25 -18.83 -6.17
N ILE A 31 5.47 -17.52 -6.00
CA ILE A 31 6.17 -16.67 -6.95
C ILE A 31 7.34 -16.01 -6.21
N SER A 32 8.55 -16.17 -6.73
CA SER A 32 9.71 -15.45 -6.22
C SER A 32 9.47 -13.94 -6.34
N VAL A 33 9.27 -13.29 -5.19
CA VAL A 33 9.06 -11.84 -5.10
C VAL A 33 10.27 -11.09 -5.69
N ASP A 34 11.47 -11.63 -5.50
CA ASP A 34 12.70 -11.08 -6.05
C ASP A 34 12.70 -11.12 -7.58
N ASP A 35 12.22 -12.21 -8.19
CA ASP A 35 12.12 -12.31 -9.65
C ASP A 35 11.09 -11.32 -10.20
N VAL A 36 9.94 -11.17 -9.54
CA VAL A 36 8.90 -10.21 -9.94
C VAL A 36 9.42 -8.76 -9.89
N ILE A 37 10.09 -8.37 -8.81
CA ILE A 37 10.59 -7.00 -8.65
C ILE A 37 11.77 -6.74 -9.59
N LYS A 38 12.59 -7.75 -9.86
CA LYS A 38 13.74 -7.63 -10.78
C LYS A 38 13.30 -7.47 -12.23
N ASP A 39 12.27 -8.20 -12.65
CA ASP A 39 11.85 -8.24 -14.05
C ASP A 39 10.82 -7.16 -14.41
N ILE A 40 10.09 -6.63 -13.41
CA ILE A 40 9.08 -5.59 -13.62
C ILE A 40 9.61 -4.22 -13.17
N ASP A 41 10.03 -3.40 -14.15
CA ASP A 41 10.39 -2.01 -13.92
C ASP A 41 9.20 -1.06 -14.11
N LEU A 42 8.57 -0.64 -13.02
CA LEU A 42 7.41 0.28 -13.08
C LEU A 42 7.74 1.62 -13.75
N ASP A 43 8.96 2.14 -13.63
CA ASP A 43 9.34 3.42 -14.25
C ASP A 43 9.26 3.29 -15.79
N LYS A 44 9.72 2.15 -16.33
CA LYS A 44 9.69 1.85 -17.78
C LYS A 44 8.26 1.86 -18.34
N TYR A 45 7.29 1.36 -17.58
CA TYR A 45 5.92 1.18 -18.05
C TYR A 45 5.01 2.38 -17.75
N HIS A 46 5.21 3.08 -16.63
CA HIS A 46 4.26 4.08 -16.14
C HIS A 46 4.76 5.52 -16.19
N PHE A 47 6.08 5.77 -16.23
CA PHE A 47 6.58 7.14 -16.22
C PHE A 47 6.08 7.96 -17.42
N LYS A 48 6.12 7.37 -18.62
CA LYS A 48 5.70 8.05 -19.86
C LYS A 48 4.20 8.32 -19.94
N SER A 49 3.39 7.63 -19.15
CA SER A 49 1.94 7.86 -19.06
C SER A 49 1.56 8.89 -18.00
N LEU A 50 2.52 9.40 -17.20
CA LEU A 50 2.23 10.44 -16.23
C LEU A 50 1.99 11.78 -16.94
N GLU A 51 0.85 12.38 -16.64
CA GLU A 51 0.46 13.70 -17.12
C GLU A 51 -0.26 14.49 -16.01
N GLY A 52 -0.41 15.79 -16.22
CA GLY A 52 -1.16 16.68 -15.32
C GLY A 52 -0.77 16.55 -13.84
N GLU A 53 -1.78 16.40 -12.98
CA GLU A 53 -1.61 16.28 -11.53
C GLU A 53 -0.80 15.04 -11.12
N ASN A 54 -0.90 13.93 -11.85
CA ASN A 54 -0.14 12.72 -11.55
C ASN A 54 1.37 12.91 -11.80
N LEU A 55 1.74 13.62 -12.87
CA LEU A 55 3.15 13.99 -13.12
C LEU A 55 3.66 14.96 -12.06
N SER A 56 2.84 15.95 -11.68
CA SER A 56 3.15 16.89 -10.59
C SER A 56 3.38 16.17 -9.26
N LEU A 57 2.46 15.27 -8.90
CA LEU A 57 2.53 14.44 -7.70
C LEU A 57 3.77 13.54 -7.69
N TYR A 58 4.07 12.87 -8.80
CA TYR A 58 5.29 12.07 -8.95
C TYR A 58 6.56 12.89 -8.72
N ASN A 59 6.65 14.08 -9.32
CA ASN A 59 7.80 14.96 -9.14
C ASN A 59 7.94 15.41 -7.67
N GLU A 60 6.83 15.71 -6.99
CA GLU A 60 6.84 16.01 -5.56
C GLU A 60 7.30 14.81 -4.73
N LEU A 61 6.84 13.60 -5.04
CA LEU A 61 7.25 12.38 -4.36
C LEU A 61 8.77 12.15 -4.48
N LYS A 62 9.35 12.37 -5.66
CA LYS A 62 10.80 12.19 -5.89
C LYS A 62 11.66 13.29 -5.26
N ASN A 63 11.19 14.54 -5.30
CA ASN A 63 11.99 15.69 -4.88
C ASN A 63 11.89 16.02 -3.38
N ASN A 64 10.91 15.47 -2.67
CA ASN A 64 10.76 15.70 -1.22
C ASN A 64 11.25 14.52 -0.38
N PHE A 65 11.40 14.73 0.93
CA PHE A 65 11.48 13.62 1.88
C PHE A 65 10.07 13.02 2.06
N SER A 66 9.67 12.15 1.12
CA SER A 66 8.28 11.74 0.94
C SER A 66 7.91 10.47 1.70
N ILE A 67 6.71 10.50 2.29
CA ILE A 67 6.08 9.34 2.92
C ILE A 67 4.69 9.16 2.29
N SER A 68 4.45 8.05 1.59
CA SER A 68 3.10 7.74 1.12
C SER A 68 2.27 7.20 2.27
N VAL A 69 1.01 7.63 2.39
CA VAL A 69 0.03 7.13 3.35
C VAL A 69 -1.13 6.55 2.57
N HIS A 70 -1.29 5.23 2.60
CA HIS A 70 -2.43 4.56 1.97
C HIS A 70 -3.46 4.18 3.03
N ALA A 71 -4.69 4.66 2.87
CA ALA A 71 -5.85 4.24 3.66
C ALA A 71 -6.81 3.46 2.75
N ARG A 72 -7.35 2.34 3.25
CA ARG A 72 -8.36 1.55 2.54
C ARG A 72 -9.58 1.43 3.41
N LEU A 73 -10.73 1.88 2.91
CA LEU A 73 -11.98 1.87 3.65
C LEU A 73 -13.02 0.92 3.11
N GLY A 74 -13.29 0.92 1.81
CA GLY A 74 -14.50 0.35 1.21
C GLY A 74 -14.94 -0.99 1.80
N ASP A 75 -14.25 -2.08 1.45
CA ASP A 75 -14.51 -3.43 1.96
C ASP A 75 -13.72 -3.76 3.23
N SER A 76 -13.05 -2.78 3.85
CA SER A 76 -12.13 -3.05 4.97
C SER A 76 -12.81 -3.73 6.16
N HIS A 77 -14.06 -3.38 6.46
CA HIS A 77 -14.84 -3.94 7.56
C HIS A 77 -15.08 -5.45 7.47
N VAL A 78 -15.09 -6.04 6.26
CA VAL A 78 -15.23 -7.49 6.10
C VAL A 78 -13.89 -8.23 6.13
N MET A 79 -12.77 -7.51 6.05
CA MET A 79 -11.43 -8.11 6.06
C MET A 79 -11.10 -8.68 7.44
N THR A 80 -10.60 -9.92 7.47
CA THR A 80 -10.10 -10.56 8.69
C THR A 80 -9.06 -9.70 9.41
N GLU A 81 -8.16 -9.08 8.65
CA GLU A 81 -7.07 -8.25 9.19
C GLU A 81 -7.61 -7.03 9.97
N PHE A 82 -8.68 -6.37 9.47
CA PHE A 82 -9.33 -5.26 10.18
C PHE A 82 -9.94 -5.72 11.49
N LYS A 83 -10.62 -6.88 11.48
CA LYS A 83 -11.21 -7.48 12.69
C LYS A 83 -10.15 -7.84 13.72
N THR A 84 -9.04 -8.43 13.29
CA THR A 84 -8.00 -8.91 14.21
C THR A 84 -7.12 -7.81 14.77
N ILE A 85 -6.74 -6.82 13.95
CA ILE A 85 -5.78 -5.78 14.34
C ILE A 85 -6.47 -4.60 15.01
N PHE A 86 -7.61 -4.18 14.44
CA PHE A 86 -8.32 -2.98 14.88
C PHE A 86 -9.61 -3.32 15.63
N ASN A 87 -9.88 -4.58 15.93
CA ASN A 87 -11.12 -5.01 16.60
C ASN A 87 -12.39 -4.51 15.90
N SER A 88 -12.35 -4.40 14.57
CA SER A 88 -13.41 -3.79 13.76
C SER A 88 -13.71 -2.32 14.06
N ASP A 89 -12.76 -1.59 14.66
CA ASP A 89 -12.91 -0.20 15.08
C ASP A 89 -12.14 0.76 14.17
N TYR A 90 -12.87 1.63 13.47
CA TYR A 90 -12.28 2.65 12.61
C TYR A 90 -11.51 3.72 13.39
N SER A 91 -11.79 3.93 14.67
CA SER A 91 -11.01 4.83 15.52
C SER A 91 -9.61 4.26 15.78
N GLU A 92 -9.50 2.94 15.98
CA GLU A 92 -8.21 2.26 16.09
C GLU A 92 -7.43 2.30 14.78
N TYR A 93 -8.12 2.17 13.64
CA TYR A 93 -7.47 2.30 12.34
C TYR A 93 -6.98 3.74 12.07
N SER A 94 -7.77 4.75 12.43
CA SER A 94 -7.36 6.15 12.42
C SER A 94 -6.15 6.39 13.33
N ASN A 95 -6.16 5.85 14.55
CA ASN A 95 -5.06 5.93 15.50
C ASN A 95 -3.77 5.32 14.95
N TYR A 96 -3.86 4.20 14.22
CA TYR A 96 -2.73 3.61 13.52
C TYR A 96 -2.10 4.57 12.52
N LEU A 97 -2.91 5.19 11.65
CA LEU A 97 -2.40 6.14 10.65
C LEU A 97 -1.75 7.35 11.33
N ILE A 98 -2.41 7.93 12.34
CA ILE A 98 -1.91 9.11 13.07
C ILE A 98 -0.59 8.80 13.80
N LYS A 99 -0.52 7.67 14.53
CA LYS A 99 0.72 7.27 15.23
C LYS A 99 1.86 7.03 14.25
N SER A 100 1.58 6.40 13.12
CA SER A 100 2.58 6.14 12.07
C SER A 100 3.10 7.44 11.47
N ILE A 101 2.22 8.41 11.19
CA ILE A 101 2.59 9.74 10.70
C ILE A 101 3.46 10.47 11.73
N ASN A 102 3.06 10.47 13.00
CA ASN A 102 3.80 11.11 14.08
C ASN A 102 5.18 10.49 14.28
N TYR A 103 5.30 9.16 14.16
CA TYR A 103 6.59 8.49 14.20
C TYR A 103 7.53 9.01 13.12
N PHE A 104 7.09 9.06 11.85
CA PHE A 104 7.90 9.58 10.76
C PHE A 104 8.23 11.06 10.92
N TYR A 105 7.24 11.86 11.32
CA TYR A 105 7.42 13.29 11.54
C TYR A 105 8.48 13.58 12.61
N ASN A 106 8.43 12.86 13.74
CA ASN A 106 9.38 13.04 14.83
C ASN A 106 10.77 12.48 14.47
N LYS A 107 10.82 11.28 13.85
CA LYS A 107 12.08 10.63 13.48
C LYS A 107 12.87 11.41 12.44
N PHE A 108 12.18 12.07 11.50
CA PHE A 108 12.80 12.75 10.36
C PHE A 108 12.55 14.25 10.35
N ARG A 109 12.27 14.87 11.50
CA ARG A 109 11.90 16.30 11.60
C ARG A 109 12.85 17.22 10.84
N ASP A 110 14.17 16.98 10.94
CA ASP A 110 15.22 17.78 10.27
C ASP A 110 15.23 17.66 8.74
N LYS A 111 14.49 16.68 8.18
CA LYS A 111 14.34 16.47 6.74
C LYS A 111 13.06 17.08 6.18
N SER A 112 12.23 17.69 7.03
CA SER A 112 10.93 18.26 6.67
C SER A 112 10.06 17.25 5.90
N PRO A 113 9.65 16.13 6.55
CA PRO A 113 8.96 15.04 5.88
C PRO A 113 7.60 15.51 5.35
N LYS A 114 7.27 15.11 4.12
CA LYS A 114 5.99 15.43 3.48
C LYS A 114 5.18 14.16 3.25
N PHE A 115 3.92 14.18 3.67
CA PHE A 115 3.02 13.04 3.62
C PHE A 115 2.10 13.12 2.40
N PHE A 116 1.97 12.02 1.66
CA PHE A 116 1.17 11.94 0.44
C PHE A 116 0.05 10.92 0.61
N PHE A 117 -1.20 11.37 0.68
CA PHE A 117 -2.35 10.52 0.99
C PHE A 117 -2.99 9.92 -0.26
N PHE A 118 -3.26 8.63 -0.20
CA PHE A 118 -3.96 7.82 -1.19
C PHE A 118 -5.09 7.06 -0.49
N SER A 119 -6.32 7.14 -0.99
CA SER A 119 -7.47 6.47 -0.39
C SER A 119 -8.60 6.31 -1.41
N ASP A 120 -9.39 5.26 -1.24
CA ASP A 120 -10.69 5.11 -1.90
C ASP A 120 -11.77 5.99 -1.26
N ASP A 121 -11.54 6.47 -0.04
CA ASP A 121 -12.38 7.44 0.66
C ASP A 121 -11.51 8.55 1.28
N MET A 122 -11.37 9.67 0.57
CA MET A 122 -10.62 10.82 1.08
C MET A 122 -11.40 11.67 2.07
N ASN A 123 -12.74 11.58 2.10
CA ASN A 123 -13.53 12.32 3.08
C ASN A 123 -13.28 11.77 4.47
N TRP A 124 -13.32 10.45 4.62
CA TRP A 124 -13.01 9.83 5.90
C TRP A 124 -11.58 10.13 6.36
N VAL A 125 -10.60 10.11 5.45
CA VAL A 125 -9.19 10.42 5.79
C VAL A 125 -9.07 11.88 6.26
N ASN A 126 -9.76 12.81 5.61
CA ASN A 126 -9.78 14.20 6.05
C ASN A 126 -10.35 14.33 7.47
N ASP A 127 -11.53 13.75 7.70
CA ASP A 127 -12.27 13.92 8.95
C ASP A 127 -11.65 13.17 10.13
N ASN A 128 -11.03 12.01 9.88
CA ASN A 128 -10.57 11.12 10.93
C ASN A 128 -9.06 11.12 11.13
N VAL A 129 -8.28 11.54 10.13
CA VAL A 129 -6.81 11.51 10.19
C VAL A 129 -6.26 12.92 10.09
N ILE A 130 -6.42 13.58 8.94
CA ILE A 130 -5.77 14.87 8.65
C ILE A 130 -6.23 15.97 9.61
N SER A 131 -7.53 16.04 9.92
CA SER A 131 -8.10 17.01 10.86
C SER A 131 -7.49 16.95 12.28
N LYS A 132 -6.86 15.81 12.63
CA LYS A 132 -6.27 15.54 13.94
C LYS A 132 -4.74 15.65 13.96
N LEU A 133 -4.12 15.95 12.81
CA LEU A 133 -2.67 16.12 12.70
C LEU A 133 -2.23 17.50 13.20
N ASP A 134 -0.97 17.59 13.64
CA ASP A 134 -0.33 18.87 13.95
C ASP A 134 -0.26 19.74 12.69
N LYS A 135 -0.54 21.05 12.83
CA LYS A 135 -0.55 22.02 11.72
C LYS A 135 0.80 22.16 11.00
N ASN A 136 1.90 21.77 11.65
CA ASN A 136 3.24 21.80 11.08
C ASN A 136 3.52 20.60 10.15
N ILE A 137 2.66 19.58 10.15
CA ILE A 137 2.83 18.41 9.29
C ILE A 137 2.43 18.78 7.86
N SER A 138 3.40 18.75 6.94
CA SER A 138 3.16 19.02 5.52
C SER A 138 2.56 17.80 4.84
N TYR A 139 1.49 18.00 4.08
CA TYR A 139 0.88 16.92 3.32
C TYR A 139 0.33 17.35 1.95
N LYS A 140 0.08 16.37 1.09
CA LYS A 140 -0.68 16.49 -0.15
C LYS A 140 -1.62 15.29 -0.28
N ILE A 141 -2.79 15.51 -0.87
CA ILE A 141 -3.79 14.46 -1.16
C ILE A 141 -3.74 14.16 -2.65
N ASN A 142 -3.76 12.88 -3.03
CA ASN A 142 -4.05 12.51 -4.41
C ASN A 142 -5.53 12.82 -4.69
N LYS A 143 -5.78 13.75 -5.62
CA LYS A 143 -7.14 14.14 -6.02
C LYS A 143 -7.65 13.37 -7.22
N GLU A 144 -6.77 12.65 -7.92
CA GLU A 144 -7.10 11.95 -9.16
C GLU A 144 -7.69 10.58 -8.87
N LYS A 145 -8.74 10.23 -9.63
CA LYS A 145 -9.28 8.88 -9.63
C LYS A 145 -8.47 8.03 -10.59
N ASN A 146 -7.39 7.45 -10.07
CA ASN A 146 -6.44 6.68 -10.85
C ASN A 146 -6.89 5.23 -11.07
N PRO A 147 -6.44 4.59 -12.17
CA PRO A 147 -6.46 3.13 -12.22
C PRO A 147 -5.49 2.56 -11.15
N PRO A 148 -5.79 1.40 -10.56
CA PRO A 148 -5.02 0.85 -9.44
C PRO A 148 -3.51 0.71 -9.68
N HIS A 149 -3.10 0.39 -10.91
CA HIS A 149 -1.67 0.27 -11.25
C HIS A 149 -0.92 1.60 -11.14
N LEU A 150 -1.60 2.72 -11.38
CA LEU A 150 -0.99 4.04 -11.35
C LEU A 150 -0.81 4.52 -9.90
N ASP A 151 -1.77 4.23 -9.04
CA ASP A 151 -1.62 4.45 -7.60
C ASP A 151 -0.51 3.57 -6.99
N ILE A 152 -0.40 2.30 -7.41
CA ILE A 152 0.74 1.45 -7.02
C ILE A 152 2.06 2.12 -7.40
N TYR A 153 2.17 2.62 -8.63
CA TYR A 153 3.37 3.28 -9.10
C TYR A 153 3.70 4.56 -8.30
N LEU A 154 2.71 5.41 -8.05
CA LEU A 154 2.90 6.65 -7.27
C LEU A 154 3.25 6.34 -5.80
N ILE A 155 2.54 5.40 -5.16
CA ILE A 155 2.84 4.97 -3.79
C ILE A 155 4.25 4.38 -3.70
N SER A 156 4.67 3.55 -4.66
CA SER A 156 6.01 2.95 -4.69
C SER A 156 7.13 3.98 -4.91
N SER A 157 6.79 5.17 -5.42
CA SER A 157 7.75 6.24 -5.71
C SER A 157 8.14 7.07 -4.48
N ALA A 158 7.43 6.93 -3.35
CA ALA A 158 7.78 7.60 -2.10
C ALA A 158 9.05 7.04 -1.45
N LYS A 159 9.74 7.82 -0.61
CA LYS A 159 10.93 7.33 0.13
C LYS A 159 10.56 6.33 1.22
N HIS A 160 9.48 6.59 1.95
CA HIS A 160 8.95 5.69 2.99
C HIS A 160 7.44 5.52 2.82
N GLN A 161 6.85 4.54 3.51
CA GLN A 161 5.45 4.17 3.28
C GLN A 161 4.75 3.80 4.59
N ILE A 162 3.51 4.27 4.74
CA ILE A 162 2.52 3.76 5.69
C ILE A 162 1.45 3.09 4.83
N ILE A 163 1.27 1.77 5.01
CA ILE A 163 0.36 0.98 4.17
C ILE A 163 -0.91 0.61 4.92
N SER A 164 -1.98 0.37 4.17
CA SER A 164 -3.26 -0.13 4.69
C SER A 164 -3.26 -1.66 4.82
N LEU A 165 -4.40 -2.17 5.26
CA LEU A 165 -4.76 -3.59 5.21
C LEU A 165 -4.73 -4.14 3.77
N GLY A 166 -4.50 -5.44 3.67
CA GLY A 166 -4.59 -6.21 2.43
C GLY A 166 -3.35 -6.17 1.52
N GLY A 167 -3.51 -6.66 0.29
CA GLY A 167 -2.41 -6.85 -0.65
C GLY A 167 -1.95 -5.58 -1.38
N PHE A 168 -2.79 -4.55 -1.48
CA PHE A 168 -2.54 -3.40 -2.36
C PHE A 168 -1.32 -2.57 -1.93
N GLY A 169 -1.30 -2.09 -0.69
CA GLY A 169 -0.16 -1.33 -0.16
C GLY A 169 1.10 -2.19 -0.06
N ASN A 170 0.94 -3.48 0.23
CA ASN A 170 2.04 -4.45 0.23
C ASN A 170 2.70 -4.54 -1.14
N LEU A 171 1.92 -4.71 -2.21
CA LEU A 171 2.41 -4.76 -3.59
C LEU A 171 3.15 -3.47 -3.97
N ALA A 172 2.59 -2.30 -3.65
CA ALA A 172 3.28 -1.03 -3.90
C ALA A 172 4.60 -0.90 -3.11
N SER A 173 4.68 -1.47 -1.90
CA SER A 173 5.91 -1.45 -1.09
C SER A 173 7.02 -2.35 -1.63
N LEU A 174 6.67 -3.43 -2.32
CA LEU A 174 7.62 -4.31 -3.00
C LEU A 174 8.37 -3.55 -4.10
N PHE A 175 7.67 -2.74 -4.88
CA PHE A 175 8.26 -1.95 -5.97
C PHE A 175 9.00 -0.68 -5.54
N ASN A 176 9.00 -0.34 -4.25
CA ASN A 176 9.76 0.80 -3.77
C ASN A 176 11.27 0.51 -3.83
N LYS A 177 11.98 1.24 -4.71
CA LYS A 177 13.41 1.06 -4.98
C LYS A 177 14.32 1.68 -3.90
N ASN A 178 13.79 2.42 -2.93
CA ASN A 178 14.60 2.98 -1.85
C ASN A 178 15.11 1.86 -0.92
N LYS A 179 16.44 1.72 -0.81
CA LYS A 179 17.08 0.71 0.03
C LYS A 179 16.92 1.00 1.53
N ASP A 180 16.78 2.27 1.88
CA ASP A 180 16.60 2.74 3.26
C ASP A 180 15.11 2.94 3.61
N LYS A 181 14.20 2.33 2.82
CA LYS A 181 12.76 2.48 3.04
C LYS A 181 12.36 1.92 4.40
N ILE A 182 11.44 2.62 5.03
CA ILE A 182 10.75 2.15 6.22
C ILE A 182 9.30 2.01 5.80
N ILE A 183 8.74 0.83 6.05
CA ILE A 183 7.35 0.52 5.74
C ILE A 183 6.67 0.23 7.08
N ILE A 184 5.68 1.04 7.44
CA ILE A 184 4.82 0.77 8.60
C ILE A 184 3.57 0.07 8.09
N ARG A 185 3.28 -1.09 8.68
CA ARG A 185 2.15 -1.96 8.35
C ARG A 185 1.15 -2.01 9.50
N PRO A 186 -0.12 -2.33 9.25
CA PRO A 186 -1.11 -2.53 10.31
C PRO A 186 -0.66 -3.55 11.37
N SER A 187 0.05 -4.61 10.98
CA SER A 187 0.63 -5.60 11.89
C SER A 187 1.59 -5.01 12.92
N ASP A 188 2.24 -3.89 12.59
CA ASP A 188 3.19 -3.21 13.47
C ASP A 188 2.45 -2.37 14.53
N PHE A 189 1.15 -2.17 14.39
CA PHE A 189 0.36 -1.29 15.25
C PHE A 189 0.42 -1.69 16.73
N GLN A 190 0.45 -2.99 17.04
CA GLN A 190 0.59 -3.43 18.43
C GLN A 190 1.90 -2.97 19.07
N SER A 191 3.00 -2.94 18.29
CA SER A 191 4.28 -2.41 18.78
C SER A 191 4.27 -0.88 18.94
N LEU A 192 3.45 -0.17 18.17
CA LEU A 192 3.23 1.29 18.29
C LEU A 192 2.27 1.67 19.43
N LYS A 193 1.57 0.72 20.05
CA LYS A 193 0.74 1.00 21.24
C LYS A 193 1.56 1.16 22.51
N ASN A 194 2.73 0.54 22.58
CA ASN A 194 3.55 0.44 23.79
C ASN A 194 4.70 1.45 23.85
N ASN A 195 4.78 2.37 22.87
CA ASN A 195 5.72 3.50 22.81
C ASN A 195 4.93 4.82 22.80
#